data_AF-A0A6A5SAJ0-F1
#
_entry.id   AF-A0A6A5SAJ0-F1
#
_cell.length_a   1.000
_cell.length_b   1.000
_cell.length_c   1.000
_cell.angle_alpha   90.00
_cell.angle_beta   90.00
_cell.angle_gamma   90.00
#
_symmetry.space_group_name_H-M   'P 1'
#
loop_
_entity.id
_entity.type
_entity.pdbx_description
1 polymer ?
#
loop_
_entity_poly.entity_id
_entity_poly.type
_entity_poly.pdbx_seq_one_letter_code
_entity_poly.pdbx_strand_id
1 'polypeptide(L)'
;ARRISREISKDVETEVFPYSKFYIFFDQYTSIVRLAGALIGSALAAVFVITAILLGSIVTALIVTLVVGMTVSAIIGSMAVLGVSLNAVSLVNLIICVGISVEFTAHIARAFTFPSRATMEKAPRHRFRGRDVRAWTAMVNVASSVVSGITITKILGVGVLAFTRSKIFEIYYFRVWVALVLWASTHALILLPVLLSLFGGKGYVDPESEGGLEQDLRRRQYPALLAPDLEDYDSDD
;
A
#
# COMPACT_ATOMS: atom_id res chain seq x y z
N ALA A 1 31.90 27.87 -7.41
CA ALA A 1 31.35 29.10 -6.79
C ALA A 1 31.35 29.03 -5.26
N ARG A 2 30.53 28.18 -4.62
CA ARG A 2 30.46 28.07 -3.13
C ARG A 2 31.80 27.73 -2.44
N ARG A 3 32.66 26.92 -3.07
CA ARG A 3 34.00 26.61 -2.53
C ARG A 3 34.90 27.85 -2.53
N ILE A 4 35.00 28.51 -3.68
CA ILE A 4 35.83 29.70 -3.89
C ILE A 4 35.37 30.86 -3.00
N SER A 5 34.06 31.08 -2.86
CA SER A 5 33.54 32.15 -1.99
C SER A 5 33.82 31.89 -0.50
N ARG A 6 33.83 30.62 -0.06
CA ARG A 6 34.23 30.24 1.30
C ARG A 6 35.72 30.39 1.56
N GLU A 7 36.56 30.14 0.56
CA GLU A 7 38.00 30.39 0.65
C GLU A 7 38.26 31.89 0.81
N ILE A 8 37.68 32.72 -0.07
CA ILE A 8 37.81 34.18 0.01
C ILE A 8 37.21 34.74 1.31
N SER A 9 36.07 34.22 1.80
CA SER A 9 35.50 34.68 3.07
C SER A 9 36.41 34.44 4.28
N LYS A 10 37.23 33.37 4.22
CA LYS A 10 38.21 33.08 5.28
C LYS A 10 39.40 34.02 5.22
N ASP A 11 39.84 34.37 4.01
CA ASP A 11 41.00 35.25 3.81
C ASP A 11 40.69 36.72 4.14
N VAL A 12 39.44 37.14 3.96
CA VAL A 12 39.00 38.54 4.11
C VAL A 12 38.24 38.79 5.42
N GLU A 13 38.10 37.77 6.29
CA GLU A 13 37.31 37.81 7.55
C GLU A 13 35.89 38.42 7.39
N THR A 14 35.34 38.37 6.18
CA THR A 14 34.06 39.00 5.83
C THR A 14 33.22 38.01 5.01
N GLU A 15 31.91 38.04 5.17
CA GLU A 15 31.01 37.11 4.47
C GLU A 15 30.92 37.46 2.97
N VAL A 16 31.51 36.60 2.13
CA VAL A 16 31.49 36.72 0.67
C VAL A 16 30.61 35.63 0.09
N PHE A 17 29.54 36.03 -0.60
CA PHE A 17 28.63 35.12 -1.30
C PHE A 17 28.68 35.31 -2.82
N PRO A 18 28.70 34.23 -3.61
CA PRO A 18 28.73 34.31 -5.05
C PRO A 18 27.31 34.50 -5.58
N TYR A 19 27.07 35.55 -6.36
CA TYR A 19 25.75 35.87 -6.92
C TYR A 19 25.67 35.57 -8.41
N SER A 20 24.60 34.89 -8.82
CA SER A 20 24.19 34.74 -10.22
C SER A 20 22.69 34.53 -10.28
N LYS A 21 22.02 35.10 -11.29
CA LYS A 21 20.57 34.93 -11.51
C LYS A 21 20.17 33.45 -11.60
N PHE A 22 21.06 32.58 -12.08
CA PHE A 22 20.79 31.15 -12.22
C PHE A 22 20.90 30.36 -10.91
N TYR A 23 21.58 30.87 -9.89
CA TYR A 23 21.82 30.11 -8.65
C TYR A 23 20.55 29.79 -7.89
N ILE A 24 19.56 30.68 -7.93
CA ILE A 24 18.25 30.47 -7.29
C ILE A 24 17.55 29.21 -7.85
N PHE A 25 17.71 28.91 -9.14
CA PHE A 25 17.10 27.73 -9.77
C PHE A 25 17.84 26.43 -9.48
N PHE A 26 19.17 26.49 -9.29
CA PHE A 26 20.01 25.31 -9.07
C PHE A 26 20.17 24.94 -7.60
N ASP A 27 19.93 25.87 -6.67
CA ASP A 27 20.14 25.62 -5.25
C ASP A 27 19.31 24.44 -4.73
N GLN A 28 18.06 24.31 -5.20
CA GLN A 28 17.17 23.20 -4.86
C GLN A 28 17.76 21.82 -5.20
N TYR A 29 18.52 21.71 -6.30
CA TYR A 29 19.08 20.43 -6.73
C TYR A 29 20.23 19.98 -5.83
N THR A 30 20.85 20.90 -5.08
CA THR A 30 21.94 20.55 -4.17
C THR A 30 21.45 19.77 -2.95
N SER A 31 20.19 19.95 -2.54
CA SER A 31 19.57 19.26 -1.40
C SER A 31 18.48 18.27 -1.80
N ILE A 32 18.14 18.16 -3.08
CA ILE A 32 16.94 17.44 -3.54
C ILE A 32 16.94 15.96 -3.16
N VAL A 33 18.08 15.28 -3.21
CA VAL A 33 18.18 13.86 -2.85
C VAL A 33 17.93 13.66 -1.36
N ARG A 34 18.50 14.53 -0.52
CA ARG A 34 18.29 14.49 0.94
C ARG A 34 16.84 14.81 1.29
N LEU A 35 16.25 15.80 0.62
CA LEU A 35 14.85 16.16 0.80
C LEU A 35 13.91 15.03 0.35
N ALA A 36 14.19 14.41 -0.79
CA ALA A 36 13.43 13.27 -1.29
C ALA A 36 13.47 12.09 -0.32
N GLY A 37 14.66 11.73 0.17
CA GLY A 37 14.82 10.69 1.18
C GLY A 37 14.06 11.01 2.48
N ALA A 38 14.13 12.26 2.95
CA ALA A 38 13.43 12.68 4.16
C ALA A 38 11.90 12.65 3.99
N LEU A 39 11.37 13.13 2.86
CA LEU A 39 9.93 13.16 2.61
C LEU A 39 9.34 11.77 2.35
N ILE A 40 10.03 10.93 1.56
CA ILE A 40 9.58 9.56 1.33
C ILE A 40 9.70 8.74 2.62
N GLY A 41 10.80 8.90 3.36
CA GLY A 41 10.99 8.24 4.65
C GLY A 41 9.94 8.64 5.69
N SER A 42 9.62 9.93 5.80
CA SER A 42 8.57 10.40 6.71
C SER A 42 7.17 9.95 6.27
N ALA A 43 6.89 9.92 4.96
CA ALA A 43 5.64 9.37 4.44
C ALA A 43 5.50 7.88 4.75
N LEU A 44 6.55 7.07 4.56
CA LEU A 44 6.54 5.64 4.92
C LEU A 44 6.38 5.43 6.43
N ALA A 45 7.02 6.27 7.26
CA ALA A 45 6.84 6.22 8.71
C ALA A 45 5.38 6.54 9.11
N ALA A 46 4.76 7.54 8.47
CA ALA A 46 3.35 7.86 8.70
C ALA A 46 2.43 6.70 8.28
N VAL A 47 2.70 6.08 7.13
CA VAL A 47 1.97 4.89 6.66
C VAL A 47 2.07 3.75 7.68
N PHE A 48 3.27 3.48 8.21
CA PHE A 48 3.46 2.47 9.24
C PHE A 48 2.63 2.76 10.50
N VAL A 49 2.74 3.98 11.04
CA VAL A 49 2.03 4.37 12.28
C VAL A 49 0.51 4.28 12.09
N ILE A 50 -0.02 4.87 11.02
CA ILE A 50 -1.46 4.89 10.75
C ILE A 50 -1.97 3.47 10.51
N THR A 51 -1.26 2.66 9.71
CA THR A 51 -1.68 1.28 9.43
C THR A 51 -1.60 0.41 10.68
N ALA A 52 -0.60 0.60 11.55
CA ALA A 52 -0.48 -0.14 12.81
C ALA A 52 -1.65 0.17 13.75
N ILE A 53 -2.05 1.44 13.86
CA ILE A 53 -3.20 1.87 14.67
C ILE A 53 -4.49 1.31 14.10
N LEU A 54 -4.73 1.47 12.78
CA LEU A 54 -5.98 1.07 12.14
C LEU A 54 -6.18 -0.45 12.09
N LEU A 55 -5.12 -1.23 11.89
CA LEU A 55 -5.22 -2.70 11.80
C LEU A 55 -5.01 -3.39 13.17
N GLY A 56 -4.50 -2.69 14.19
CA GLY A 56 -4.23 -3.29 15.50
C GLY A 56 -3.16 -4.39 15.48
N SER A 57 -2.31 -4.42 14.44
CA SER A 57 -1.26 -5.42 14.26
C SER A 57 -0.01 -4.80 13.63
N ILE A 58 1.07 -4.75 14.41
CA ILE A 58 2.36 -4.18 14.01
C ILE A 58 2.97 -4.97 12.84
N VAL A 59 2.84 -6.29 12.86
CA VAL A 59 3.43 -7.18 11.83
C VAL A 59 2.78 -6.94 10.47
N THR A 60 1.45 -6.86 10.40
CA THR A 60 0.74 -6.55 9.15
C THR A 60 1.06 -5.14 8.66
N ALA A 61 1.15 -4.15 9.56
CA ALA A 61 1.52 -2.79 9.20
C ALA A 61 2.95 -2.69 8.65
N LEU A 62 3.89 -3.44 9.22
CA LEU A 62 5.26 -3.52 8.73
C LEU A 62 5.30 -4.11 7.31
N ILE A 63 4.57 -5.21 7.07
CA ILE A 63 4.48 -5.83 5.73
C ILE A 63 3.88 -4.85 4.71
N VAL A 64 2.78 -4.16 5.06
CA VAL A 64 2.18 -3.14 4.17
C VAL A 64 3.18 -2.03 3.85
N THR A 65 3.85 -1.49 4.87
CA THR A 65 4.83 -0.41 4.69
C THR A 65 6.01 -0.87 3.83
N LEU A 66 6.48 -2.11 4.02
CA LEU A 66 7.52 -2.72 3.20
C LEU A 66 7.10 -2.80 1.73
N VAL A 67 5.88 -3.28 1.45
CA VAL A 67 5.35 -3.39 0.09
C VAL A 67 5.21 -2.01 -0.56
N VAL A 68 4.74 -1.00 0.17
CA VAL A 68 4.67 0.38 -0.33
C VAL A 68 6.09 0.92 -0.61
N GLY A 69 7.06 0.68 0.27
CA GLY A 69 8.46 1.05 0.06
C GLY A 69 9.08 0.37 -1.17
N MET A 70 8.80 -0.92 -1.40
CA MET A 70 9.21 -1.65 -2.60
C MET A 70 8.58 -1.07 -3.86
N THR A 71 7.29 -0.73 -3.80
CA THR A 71 6.56 -0.12 -4.92
C THR A 71 7.17 1.22 -5.31
N VAL A 72 7.44 2.10 -4.34
CA VAL A 72 8.07 3.41 -4.57
C VAL A 72 9.48 3.23 -5.14
N SER A 73 10.24 2.27 -4.62
CA SER A 73 11.58 1.95 -5.14
C SER A 73 11.55 1.47 -6.59
N ALA A 74 10.56 0.66 -6.96
CA ALA A 74 10.34 0.21 -8.34
C ALA A 74 9.94 1.36 -9.27
N ILE A 75 9.15 2.32 -8.79
CA ILE A 75 8.80 3.54 -9.54
C ILE A 75 10.05 4.40 -9.76
N ILE A 76 10.87 4.61 -8.73
CA ILE A 76 12.15 5.34 -8.86
C ILE A 76 13.09 4.64 -9.84
N GLY A 77 13.19 3.30 -9.78
CA GLY A 77 13.95 2.52 -10.76
C GLY A 77 13.42 2.68 -12.18
N SER A 78 12.09 2.70 -12.35
CA SER A 78 11.44 2.92 -13.64
C SER A 78 11.68 4.34 -14.17
N MET A 79 11.74 5.35 -13.29
CA MET A 79 12.11 6.72 -13.67
C MET A 79 13.51 6.77 -14.29
N ALA A 80 14.47 6.02 -13.75
CA ALA A 80 15.81 5.93 -14.31
C ALA A 80 15.81 5.30 -15.71
N VAL A 81 15.06 4.21 -15.91
CA VAL A 81 14.95 3.52 -17.21
C VAL A 81 14.19 4.37 -18.24
N LEU A 82 13.17 5.11 -17.82
CA LEU A 82 12.32 5.95 -18.67
C LEU A 82 12.88 7.37 -18.87
N GLY A 83 14.09 7.65 -18.38
CA GLY A 83 14.76 8.95 -18.55
C GLY A 83 14.07 10.13 -17.84
N VAL A 84 13.36 9.87 -16.75
CA VAL A 84 12.69 10.91 -15.95
C VAL A 84 13.67 11.44 -14.90
N SER A 85 13.99 12.72 -14.97
CA SER A 85 14.91 13.37 -14.02
C SER A 85 14.27 13.62 -12.66
N LEU A 86 15.05 13.50 -11.59
CA LEU A 86 14.61 13.87 -10.25
C LEU A 86 14.64 15.40 -10.09
N ASN A 87 13.46 16.00 -10.06
CA ASN A 87 13.20 17.41 -9.79
C ASN A 87 12.03 17.58 -8.81
N ALA A 88 11.71 18.81 -8.42
CA ALA A 88 10.62 19.10 -7.49
C ALA A 88 9.25 18.54 -7.95
N VAL A 89 8.96 18.58 -9.25
CA VAL A 89 7.71 18.06 -9.83
C VAL A 89 7.63 16.54 -9.69
N SER A 90 8.70 15.84 -10.08
CA SER A 90 8.80 14.39 -9.94
C SER A 90 8.76 13.93 -8.49
N LEU A 91 9.32 14.74 -7.57
CA LEU A 91 9.28 14.44 -6.13
C LEU A 91 7.86 14.52 -5.58
N VAL A 92 7.09 15.55 -5.95
CA VAL A 92 5.66 15.62 -5.61
C VAL A 92 4.91 14.41 -6.16
N ASN A 93 5.19 14.03 -7.42
CA ASN A 93 4.59 12.83 -8.02
C ASN A 93 4.98 11.55 -7.26
N LEU A 94 6.21 11.42 -6.77
CA LEU A 94 6.62 10.27 -5.94
C LEU A 94 5.87 10.23 -4.60
N ILE A 95 5.63 11.37 -3.95
CA ILE A 95 4.83 11.41 -2.71
C ILE A 95 3.37 11.02 -2.98
N ILE A 96 2.79 11.49 -4.09
CA ILE A 96 1.46 11.06 -4.53
C ILE A 96 1.43 9.54 -4.79
N CYS A 97 2.50 8.99 -5.38
CA CYS A 97 2.64 7.55 -5.60
C CYS A 97 2.63 6.76 -4.29
N VAL A 98 3.25 7.26 -3.22
CA VAL A 98 3.19 6.62 -1.88
C VAL A 98 1.74 6.50 -1.43
N GLY A 99 0.97 7.59 -1.47
CA GLY A 99 -0.43 7.62 -1.03
C GLY A 99 -1.31 6.64 -1.83
N ILE A 100 -1.20 6.66 -3.15
CA ILE A 100 -1.99 5.75 -4.01
C ILE A 100 -1.58 4.29 -3.78
N SER A 101 -0.30 4.00 -3.56
CA SER A 101 0.16 2.63 -3.25
C SER A 101 -0.44 2.12 -1.93
N VAL A 102 -0.70 3.00 -0.97
CA VAL A 102 -1.40 2.67 0.27
C VAL A 102 -2.86 2.33 0.01
N GLU A 103 -3.55 3.04 -0.89
CA GLU A 103 -4.93 2.71 -1.26
C GLU A 103 -5.02 1.25 -1.75
N PHE A 104 -4.13 0.83 -2.66
CA PHE A 104 -4.10 -0.55 -3.16
C PHE A 104 -3.84 -1.58 -2.05
N THR A 105 -2.88 -1.31 -1.17
CA THR A 105 -2.40 -2.29 -0.18
C THR A 105 -3.28 -2.34 1.08
N ALA A 106 -3.83 -1.23 1.53
CA ALA A 106 -4.61 -1.13 2.77
C ALA A 106 -5.93 -1.90 2.69
N HIS A 107 -6.64 -1.87 1.55
CA HIS A 107 -7.89 -2.61 1.38
C HIS A 107 -7.68 -4.13 1.55
N ILE A 108 -6.63 -4.67 0.95
CA ILE A 108 -6.27 -6.09 1.02
C ILE A 108 -5.79 -6.44 2.44
N ALA A 109 -4.94 -5.61 3.03
CA ALA A 109 -4.43 -5.82 4.39
C ALA A 109 -5.54 -5.76 5.45
N ARG A 110 -6.54 -4.87 5.29
CA ARG A 110 -7.72 -4.81 6.13
C ARG A 110 -8.54 -6.09 5.99
N ALA A 111 -8.83 -6.53 4.76
CA ALA A 111 -9.59 -7.75 4.51
C ALA A 111 -8.87 -9.02 5.01
N PHE A 112 -7.54 -9.01 5.02
CA PHE A 112 -6.75 -10.07 5.63
C PHE A 112 -6.86 -10.05 7.16
N THR A 113 -6.78 -8.87 7.76
CA THR A 113 -6.82 -8.68 9.23
C THR A 113 -8.20 -8.96 9.82
N PHE A 114 -9.24 -8.52 9.12
CA PHE A 114 -10.66 -8.68 9.45
C PHE A 114 -11.39 -9.46 8.34
N PRO A 115 -11.16 -10.78 8.26
CA PRO A 115 -11.72 -11.60 7.19
C PRO A 115 -13.20 -11.91 7.43
N SER A 116 -14.02 -11.79 6.37
CA SER A 116 -15.42 -12.21 6.39
C SER A 116 -15.53 -13.72 6.61
N ARG A 117 -16.25 -14.13 7.67
CA ARG A 117 -16.47 -15.53 8.04
C ARG A 117 -17.22 -16.32 6.95
N ALA A 118 -18.29 -15.77 6.38
CA ALA A 118 -19.03 -16.38 5.27
C ALA A 118 -18.13 -16.71 4.06
N THR A 119 -17.15 -15.86 3.74
CA THR A 119 -16.17 -16.13 2.67
C THR A 119 -15.05 -17.06 3.14
N MET A 120 -14.71 -17.04 4.43
CA MET A 120 -13.73 -17.95 5.02
C MET A 120 -14.23 -19.40 5.10
N GLU A 121 -15.53 -19.63 5.32
CA GLU A 121 -16.13 -20.97 5.31
C GLU A 121 -16.04 -21.65 3.94
N LYS A 122 -16.14 -20.85 2.86
CA LYS A 122 -16.00 -21.31 1.47
C LYS A 122 -14.56 -21.63 1.08
N ALA A 123 -13.58 -21.31 1.93
CA ALA A 123 -12.17 -21.50 1.58
C ALA A 123 -11.82 -23.01 1.51
N PRO A 124 -11.04 -23.45 0.51
CA PRO A 124 -10.62 -24.85 0.41
C PRO A 124 -9.66 -25.22 1.54
N ARG A 125 -10.20 -25.69 2.68
CA ARG A 125 -9.43 -26.04 3.89
C ARG A 125 -8.48 -27.23 3.69
N HIS A 126 -8.69 -28.02 2.64
CA HIS A 126 -7.78 -29.10 2.27
C HIS A 126 -6.46 -28.60 1.66
N ARG A 127 -6.42 -27.37 1.11
CA ARG A 127 -5.24 -26.79 0.45
C ARG A 127 -4.61 -25.65 1.25
N PHE A 128 -5.40 -24.90 2.02
CA PHE A 128 -4.92 -23.72 2.75
C PHE A 128 -5.19 -23.86 4.26
N ARG A 129 -4.22 -23.48 5.10
CA ARG A 129 -4.35 -23.51 6.57
C ARG A 129 -3.93 -22.16 7.17
N GLY A 130 -4.62 -21.75 8.24
CA GLY A 130 -4.25 -20.57 9.02
C GLY A 130 -4.24 -19.27 8.20
N ARG A 131 -3.05 -18.70 7.99
CA ARG A 131 -2.87 -17.40 7.31
C ARG A 131 -3.19 -17.47 5.82
N ASP A 132 -2.93 -18.61 5.18
CA ASP A 132 -3.19 -18.78 3.75
C ASP A 132 -4.67 -18.70 3.43
N VAL A 133 -5.51 -19.25 4.31
CA VAL A 133 -6.97 -19.12 4.21
C VAL A 133 -7.38 -17.66 4.27
N ARG A 134 -6.78 -16.87 5.16
CA ARG A 134 -7.10 -15.45 5.30
C ARG A 134 -6.63 -14.64 4.11
N ALA A 135 -5.45 -14.92 3.57
CA ALA A 135 -4.95 -14.27 2.36
C ALA A 135 -5.85 -14.59 1.16
N TRP A 136 -6.27 -15.85 1.04
CA TRP A 136 -7.26 -16.26 0.05
C TRP A 136 -8.61 -15.55 0.22
N THR A 137 -9.16 -15.53 1.43
CA THR A 137 -10.42 -14.84 1.74
C THR A 137 -10.34 -13.34 1.43
N ALA A 138 -9.24 -12.68 1.78
CA ALA A 138 -9.03 -11.27 1.47
C ALA A 138 -9.05 -11.01 -0.04
N MET A 139 -8.36 -11.86 -0.81
CA MET A 139 -8.31 -11.75 -2.27
C MET A 139 -9.67 -11.98 -2.92
N VAL A 140 -10.38 -13.04 -2.54
CA VAL A 140 -11.70 -13.35 -3.10
C VAL A 140 -12.72 -12.24 -2.78
N ASN A 141 -12.63 -11.63 -1.60
CA ASN A 141 -13.59 -10.62 -1.18
C ASN A 141 -13.31 -9.23 -1.78
N VAL A 142 -12.03 -8.84 -1.89
CA VAL A 142 -11.68 -7.43 -2.16
C VAL A 142 -10.91 -7.22 -3.46
N ALA A 143 -10.24 -8.22 -4.02
CA ALA A 143 -9.40 -8.02 -5.21
C ALA A 143 -10.19 -7.52 -6.43
N SER A 144 -11.41 -8.03 -6.63
CA SER A 144 -12.28 -7.59 -7.74
C SER A 144 -12.63 -6.10 -7.63
N SER A 145 -12.96 -5.62 -6.41
CA SER A 145 -13.26 -4.22 -6.14
C SER A 145 -12.02 -3.33 -6.27
N VAL A 146 -10.84 -3.80 -5.85
CA VAL A 146 -9.59 -3.05 -6.02
C VAL A 146 -9.22 -2.92 -7.50
N VAL A 147 -9.38 -3.99 -8.28
CA VAL A 147 -9.12 -3.96 -9.73
C VAL A 147 -10.11 -3.03 -10.44
N SER A 148 -11.41 -3.22 -10.23
CA SER A 148 -12.42 -2.44 -10.96
C SER A 148 -12.52 -0.99 -10.47
N GLY A 149 -12.41 -0.76 -9.16
CA GLY A 149 -12.57 0.55 -8.54
C GLY A 149 -11.30 1.39 -8.57
N ILE A 150 -10.12 0.80 -8.35
CA ILE A 150 -8.86 1.54 -8.23
C ILE A 150 -8.02 1.39 -9.49
N THR A 151 -7.74 0.17 -9.96
CA THR A 151 -6.87 -0.03 -11.13
C THR A 151 -7.47 0.57 -12.40
N ILE A 152 -8.72 0.20 -12.75
CA ILE A 152 -9.35 0.65 -13.99
C ILE A 152 -9.53 2.17 -14.01
N THR A 153 -9.99 2.77 -12.92
CA THR A 153 -10.17 4.23 -12.82
C THR A 153 -8.85 4.97 -12.97
N LYS A 154 -7.76 4.43 -12.39
CA LYS A 154 -6.41 4.99 -12.58
C LYS A 154 -5.93 4.85 -14.02
N ILE A 155 -6.13 3.70 -14.66
CA ILE A 155 -5.76 3.49 -16.07
C ILE A 155 -6.49 4.49 -16.95
N LEU A 156 -7.79 4.70 -16.73
CA LEU A 156 -8.55 5.69 -17.49
C LEU A 156 -8.01 7.11 -17.28
N GLY A 157 -7.76 7.52 -16.03
CA GLY A 157 -7.18 8.83 -15.72
C GLY A 157 -5.80 9.05 -16.33
N VAL A 158 -4.93 8.03 -16.29
CA VAL A 158 -3.61 8.06 -16.92
C VAL A 158 -3.73 8.04 -18.45
N GLY A 159 -4.71 7.33 -19.00
CA GLY A 159 -4.98 7.29 -20.44
C GLY A 159 -5.31 8.67 -21.01
N VAL A 160 -6.03 9.51 -20.26
CA VAL A 160 -6.29 10.90 -20.67
C VAL A 160 -5.01 11.71 -20.82
N LEU A 161 -4.00 11.46 -19.97
CA LEU A 161 -2.70 12.15 -20.04
C LEU A 161 -1.92 11.82 -21.31
N ALA A 162 -2.18 10.67 -21.95
CA ALA A 162 -1.54 10.28 -23.19
C ALA A 162 -1.87 11.22 -24.36
N PHE A 163 -3.01 11.93 -24.30
CA PHE A 163 -3.44 12.88 -25.33
C PHE A 163 -2.94 14.31 -25.08
N THR A 164 -2.18 14.55 -24.01
CA THR A 164 -1.67 15.87 -23.68
C THR A 164 -0.51 16.25 -24.62
N ARG A 165 -0.52 17.49 -25.11
CA ARG A 165 0.53 18.01 -26.02
C ARG A 165 1.79 18.50 -25.32
N SER A 166 1.78 18.59 -23.99
CA SER A 166 2.88 19.16 -23.21
C SER A 166 3.91 18.11 -22.82
N LYS A 167 5.18 18.36 -23.18
CA LYS A 167 6.31 17.47 -22.86
C LYS A 167 6.55 17.30 -21.36
N ILE A 168 6.19 18.30 -20.55
CA ILE A 168 6.29 18.19 -19.09
C ILE A 168 5.29 17.14 -18.58
N PHE A 169 4.04 17.18 -19.06
CA PHE A 169 3.02 16.21 -18.66
C PHE A 169 3.32 14.80 -19.20
N GLU A 170 3.78 14.69 -20.45
CA GLU A 170 4.16 13.42 -21.05
C GLU A 170 5.31 12.73 -20.28
N ILE A 171 6.36 13.47 -19.91
CA ILE A 171 7.55 12.89 -19.29
C ILE A 171 7.37 12.71 -17.78
N TYR A 172 6.94 13.75 -17.06
CA TYR A 172 6.94 13.73 -15.59
C TYR A 172 5.67 13.18 -14.97
N TYR A 173 4.54 13.17 -15.68
CA TYR A 173 3.27 12.66 -15.17
C TYR A 173 2.93 11.33 -15.82
N PHE A 174 2.77 11.28 -17.15
CA PHE A 174 2.32 10.06 -17.84
C PHE A 174 3.25 8.87 -17.58
N ARG A 175 4.57 9.00 -17.83
CA ARG A 175 5.53 7.90 -17.58
C ARG A 175 5.55 7.42 -16.12
N VAL A 176 5.54 8.36 -15.17
CA VAL A 176 5.57 8.05 -13.73
C VAL A 176 4.27 7.38 -13.29
N TRP A 177 3.12 7.86 -13.76
CA TRP A 177 1.83 7.31 -13.37
C TRP A 177 1.52 5.96 -14.05
N VAL A 178 2.02 5.72 -15.26
CA VAL A 178 2.01 4.38 -15.86
C VAL A 178 2.82 3.41 -15.00
N ALA A 179 4.04 3.79 -14.61
CA ALA A 179 4.85 2.98 -13.71
C ALA A 179 4.16 2.73 -12.37
N LEU A 180 3.52 3.76 -11.79
CA LEU A 180 2.73 3.64 -10.56
C LEU A 180 1.63 2.58 -10.71
N VAL A 181 0.80 2.66 -11.74
CA VAL A 181 -0.33 1.73 -11.91
C VAL A 181 0.18 0.30 -12.03
N LEU A 182 1.21 0.07 -12.85
CA LEU A 182 1.78 -1.26 -13.06
C LEU A 182 2.38 -1.82 -11.77
N TRP A 183 3.24 -1.07 -11.09
CA TRP A 183 3.94 -1.57 -9.91
C TRP A 183 3.02 -1.66 -8.70
N ALA A 184 2.15 -0.67 -8.44
CA ALA A 184 1.25 -0.70 -7.29
C ALA A 184 0.22 -1.83 -7.40
N SER A 185 -0.38 -2.03 -8.58
CA SER A 185 -1.32 -3.14 -8.77
C SER A 185 -0.63 -4.50 -8.63
N THR A 186 0.55 -4.68 -9.22
CA THR A 186 1.32 -5.94 -9.13
C THR A 186 1.74 -6.23 -7.69
N HIS A 187 2.31 -5.25 -6.99
CA HIS A 187 2.77 -5.42 -5.62
C HIS A 187 1.59 -5.64 -4.65
N ALA A 188 0.47 -4.97 -4.85
CA ALA A 188 -0.70 -5.13 -3.99
C ALA A 188 -1.48 -6.42 -4.24
N LEU A 189 -1.65 -6.85 -5.50
CA LEU A 189 -2.49 -8.01 -5.85
C LEU A 189 -1.71 -9.34 -5.85
N ILE A 190 -0.38 -9.29 -6.00
CA ILE A 190 0.45 -10.50 -6.08
C ILE A 190 1.40 -10.59 -4.89
N LEU A 191 2.25 -9.58 -4.67
CA LEU A 191 3.29 -9.66 -3.63
C LEU A 191 2.71 -9.60 -2.22
N LEU A 192 1.78 -8.67 -1.96
CA LEU A 192 1.22 -8.45 -0.63
C LEU A 192 0.48 -9.68 -0.08
N PRO A 193 -0.43 -10.35 -0.81
CA PRO A 193 -1.12 -11.53 -0.29
C PRO A 193 -0.15 -12.65 0.05
N VAL A 194 0.91 -12.85 -0.75
CA VAL A 194 1.96 -13.84 -0.49
C VAL A 194 2.72 -13.50 0.80
N LEU A 195 3.14 -12.25 0.98
CA LEU A 195 3.83 -11.83 2.20
C LEU A 195 2.93 -11.92 3.45
N LEU A 196 1.64 -11.60 3.32
CA LEU A 196 0.68 -11.76 4.40
C LEU A 196 0.42 -13.25 4.74
N SER A 197 0.42 -14.13 3.74
CA SER A 197 0.39 -15.59 3.93
C SER A 197 1.58 -16.06 4.77
N LEU A 198 2.79 -15.63 4.40
CA LEU A 198 4.04 -16.11 4.99
C LEU A 198 4.38 -15.49 6.34
N PHE A 199 4.01 -14.23 6.56
CA PHE A 199 4.46 -13.45 7.73
C PHE A 199 3.35 -12.67 8.43
N GLY A 200 2.11 -12.69 7.92
CA GLY A 200 1.02 -11.86 8.44
C GLY A 200 0.71 -12.07 9.92
N GLY A 201 0.32 -10.99 10.60
CA GLY A 201 -0.11 -11.02 12.00
C GLY A 201 -1.40 -11.82 12.22
N LYS A 202 -1.75 -12.07 13.49
CA LYS A 202 -2.98 -12.78 13.87
C LYS A 202 -4.21 -12.05 13.31
N GLY A 203 -5.19 -12.82 12.84
CA GLY A 203 -6.44 -12.27 12.34
C GLY A 203 -7.41 -12.04 13.48
N TYR A 204 -8.09 -10.91 13.44
CA TYR A 204 -9.21 -10.64 14.34
C TYR A 204 -10.47 -11.02 13.59
N VAL A 205 -11.22 -11.94 14.17
CA VAL A 205 -12.52 -12.29 13.64
C VAL A 205 -13.45 -11.15 14.00
N ASP A 206 -13.85 -10.36 13.00
CA ASP A 206 -14.78 -9.26 13.18
C ASP A 206 -16.16 -9.83 13.59
N PRO A 207 -16.66 -9.57 14.81
CA PRO A 207 -17.98 -10.02 15.23
C PRO A 207 -19.11 -9.25 14.53
N GLU A 208 -18.82 -8.07 13.95
CA GLU A 208 -19.82 -7.26 13.23
C GLU A 208 -19.89 -7.60 11.73
N SER A 209 -18.90 -8.32 11.17
CA SER A 209 -18.91 -8.70 9.75
C SER A 209 -19.81 -9.88 9.42
N GLU A 210 -20.65 -10.35 10.36
CA GLU A 210 -21.62 -11.42 10.13
C GLU A 210 -22.99 -11.17 10.73
N GLY A 211 -23.99 -11.51 9.93
CA GLY A 211 -25.28 -11.96 10.42
C GLY A 211 -26.27 -10.87 10.72
N GLY A 212 -26.99 -10.42 9.69
CA GLY A 212 -28.38 -10.02 9.92
C GLY A 212 -29.12 -11.13 10.70
N LEU A 213 -30.15 -10.74 11.46
CA LEU A 213 -30.95 -11.55 12.38
C LEU A 213 -31.10 -13.04 11.97
N GLU A 214 -31.27 -13.31 10.68
CA GLU A 214 -31.31 -14.62 10.04
C GLU A 214 -30.18 -15.59 10.42
N GLN A 215 -28.91 -15.20 10.38
CA GLN A 215 -27.80 -16.12 10.70
C GLN A 215 -27.72 -16.40 12.20
N ASP A 216 -28.04 -15.41 13.03
CA ASP A 216 -28.11 -15.53 14.48
C ASP A 216 -29.29 -16.44 14.89
N LEU A 217 -30.44 -16.32 14.20
CA LEU A 217 -31.58 -17.21 14.36
C LEU A 217 -31.28 -18.63 13.91
N ARG A 218 -30.63 -18.83 12.74
CA ARG A 218 -30.22 -20.17 12.29
C ARG A 218 -29.25 -20.82 13.27
N ARG A 219 -28.28 -20.07 13.81
CA ARG A 219 -27.33 -20.59 14.79
C ARG A 219 -28.00 -20.98 16.11
N ARG A 220 -29.13 -20.35 16.47
CA ARG A 220 -29.96 -20.73 17.63
C ARG A 220 -30.92 -21.89 17.34
N GLN A 221 -31.42 -22.00 16.11
CA GLN A 221 -32.32 -23.09 15.70
C GLN A 221 -31.59 -24.42 15.49
N TYR A 222 -30.36 -24.42 14.98
CA TYR A 222 -29.61 -25.65 14.68
C TYR A 222 -29.32 -26.54 15.90
N PRO A 223 -28.92 -26.00 17.08
CA PRO A 223 -28.80 -26.80 18.30
C PRO A 223 -30.13 -27.39 18.76
N ALA A 224 -31.24 -26.67 18.58
CA ALA A 224 -32.57 -27.11 18.99
C ALA A 224 -33.16 -28.23 18.10
N LEU A 225 -32.62 -28.43 16.90
CA LEU A 225 -33.01 -29.52 16.00
C LEU A 225 -32.17 -30.80 16.18
N LEU A 226 -31.08 -30.75 16.96
CA LEU A 226 -30.10 -31.84 17.06
C LEU A 226 -29.92 -32.44 18.46
N ALA A 227 -30.68 -32.02 19.48
CA ALA A 227 -30.72 -32.75 20.75
C ALA A 227 -32.06 -32.59 21.48
N PRO A 228 -32.69 -33.66 22.03
CA PRO A 228 -32.19 -35.04 22.16
C PRO A 228 -33.20 -36.15 21.73
N ASP A 229 -32.79 -36.99 20.77
CA ASP A 229 -33.21 -38.41 20.70
C ASP A 229 -32.00 -39.32 21.04
N LEU A 230 -31.06 -38.84 21.87
CA LEU A 230 -29.91 -39.60 22.36
C LEU A 230 -29.90 -39.71 23.90
N GLU A 231 -31.08 -39.72 24.50
CA GLU A 231 -31.29 -40.14 25.88
C GLU A 231 -32.35 -41.24 25.89
N ASP A 232 -31.95 -42.48 25.57
CA ASP A 232 -32.51 -43.71 26.13
C ASP A 232 -31.85 -44.91 25.45
N TYR A 233 -30.90 -45.54 26.14
CA TYR A 233 -30.70 -47.00 26.22
C TYR A 233 -29.47 -47.25 27.12
N ASP A 234 -29.58 -46.82 28.38
CA ASP A 234 -28.95 -47.52 29.49
C ASP A 234 -30.10 -48.01 30.38
N SER A 235 -30.42 -49.30 30.28
CA SER A 235 -31.22 -50.00 31.27
C SER A 235 -30.69 -51.43 31.40
N ASP A 236 -30.44 -51.79 32.65
CA ASP A 236 -29.76 -52.97 33.18
C ASP A 236 -30.30 -54.33 32.67
N ASP A 237 -29.36 -55.25 32.36
CA ASP A 237 -29.27 -56.64 32.86
C ASP A 237 -27.96 -57.31 32.38
#